data_AF-A0A3M2HTK0-F1
#
_entry.id   AF-A0A3M2HTK0-F1
#
_cell.length_a   1.000
_cell.length_b   1.000
_cell.length_c   1.000
_cell.angle_alpha   90.00
_cell.angle_beta   90.00
_cell.angle_gamma   90.00
#
_symmetry.space_group_name_H-M   'P 1'
#
loop_
_entity.id
_entity.type
_entity.pdbx_description
1 polymer ?
#
loop_
_entity_poly.entity_id
_entity_poly.type
_entity_poly.pdbx_seq_one_letter_code
_entity_poly.pdbx_strand_id
1 'polypeptide(L)'
;VVAKPFKGTPMFEQAIWALEGALEAFIDEARDELQAAEASGDVVAIERAKAKLDLMFDAHSGGRGMLNPEPLWDYFQTHKEAFE
;
A
#
# COMPACT_ATOMS: atom_id res chain seq x y z
N VAL A 1 -11.52 -6.95 -6.89
CA VAL A 1 -12.09 -6.55 -8.21
C VAL A 1 -11.41 -5.25 -8.60
N VAL A 2 -10.64 -5.23 -9.69
CA VAL A 2 -10.05 -3.97 -10.20
C VAL A 2 -11.21 -3.11 -10.69
N ALA A 3 -11.40 -1.93 -10.08
CA ALA A 3 -12.42 -0.99 -10.49
C ALA A 3 -12.17 -0.57 -11.95
N LYS A 4 -13.24 -0.38 -12.72
CA LYS A 4 -13.13 0.13 -14.10
C LYS A 4 -12.29 1.41 -14.10
N PRO A 5 -11.33 1.57 -15.01
CA PRO A 5 -10.47 2.73 -14.99
C PRO A 5 -11.29 4.02 -15.10
N PHE A 6 -10.98 4.98 -14.24
CA PHE A 6 -11.64 6.28 -14.24
C PHE A 6 -11.29 7.01 -15.54
N LYS A 7 -12.31 7.42 -16.30
CA LYS A 7 -12.09 8.20 -17.53
C LYS A 7 -11.42 9.53 -17.18
N GLY A 8 -10.24 9.77 -17.77
CA GLY A 8 -9.50 11.03 -17.62
C GLY A 8 -8.29 10.96 -16.70
N THR A 9 -8.12 9.88 -15.90
CA THR A 9 -6.92 9.66 -15.09
C THR A 9 -5.98 8.70 -15.81
N PRO A 10 -4.67 9.02 -15.97
CA PRO A 10 -3.69 8.09 -16.52
C PRO A 10 -3.68 6.74 -15.79
N MET A 11 -3.49 5.63 -16.50
CA MET A 11 -3.47 4.29 -15.89
C MET A 11 -2.43 4.15 -14.76
N PHE A 12 -1.30 4.83 -14.88
CA PHE A 12 -0.23 4.79 -13.87
C PHE A 12 -0.66 5.44 -12.54
N GLU A 13 -1.30 6.61 -12.60
CA GLU A 13 -1.85 7.26 -11.41
C GLU A 13 -2.93 6.39 -10.75
N GLN A 14 -3.78 5.75 -11.56
CA GLN A 14 -4.77 4.81 -11.02
C GLN A 14 -4.14 3.60 -10.35
N ALA A 15 -3.02 3.08 -10.89
CA ALA A 15 -2.28 1.98 -10.28
C ALA A 15 -1.61 2.39 -8.96
N ILE A 16 -1.07 3.62 -8.89
CA ILE A 16 -0.55 4.18 -7.64
C ILE A 16 -1.67 4.28 -6.61
N TRP A 17 -2.80 4.90 -6.93
CA TRP A 17 -3.92 5.05 -5.99
C TRP A 17 -4.48 3.70 -5.52
N ALA A 18 -4.59 2.72 -6.43
CA ALA A 18 -5.04 1.38 -6.06
C ALA A 18 -4.07 0.70 -5.08
N LEU A 19 -2.77 0.91 -5.26
CA LEU A 19 -1.74 0.39 -4.37
C LEU A 19 -1.74 1.12 -3.02
N GLU A 20 -1.80 2.45 -3.02
CA GLU A 20 -1.92 3.28 -1.82
C GLU A 20 -3.14 2.87 -0.99
N GLY A 21 -4.32 2.77 -1.61
CA GLY A 21 -5.54 2.35 -0.93
C GLY A 21 -5.50 0.92 -0.40
N ALA A 22 -4.82 -0.01 -1.08
CA ALA A 22 -4.62 -1.37 -0.57
C ALA A 22 -3.69 -1.39 0.65
N LEU A 23 -2.60 -0.61 0.62
CA LEU A 23 -1.67 -0.50 1.74
C LEU A 23 -2.31 0.20 2.94
N GLU A 24 -3.12 1.23 2.72
CA GLU A 24 -3.92 1.88 3.77
C GLU A 24 -4.88 0.90 4.45
N ALA A 25 -5.60 0.09 3.66
CA ALA A 25 -6.47 -0.96 4.21
C ALA A 25 -5.70 -1.97 5.06
N PHE A 26 -4.49 -2.38 4.64
CA PHE A 26 -3.66 -3.29 5.45
C PHE A 26 -3.16 -2.66 6.75
N ILE A 27 -2.92 -1.35 6.77
CA ILE A 27 -2.58 -0.60 8.00
C ILE A 27 -3.77 -0.64 8.96
N ASP A 28 -4.99 -0.39 8.47
CA ASP A 28 -6.19 -0.40 9.31
C ASP A 28 -6.47 -1.80 9.87
N GLU A 29 -6.36 -2.85 9.05
CA GLU A 29 -6.46 -4.24 9.52
C GLU A 29 -5.41 -4.56 10.61
N ALA A 30 -4.16 -4.10 10.43
CA ALA A 30 -3.09 -4.32 11.42
C ALA A 30 -3.35 -3.56 12.74
N ARG A 31 -3.99 -2.39 12.69
CA ARG A 31 -4.43 -1.65 13.89
C ARG A 31 -5.52 -2.40 14.64
N ASP A 32 -6.52 -2.92 13.93
CA ASP A 32 -7.61 -3.70 14.53
C ASP A 32 -7.06 -4.97 15.22
N GLU A 33 -6.12 -5.66 14.57
CA GLU A 33 -5.44 -6.82 15.14
C GLU A 33 -4.63 -6.47 16.39
N LEU A 34 -3.94 -5.32 16.40
CA LEU A 34 -3.21 -4.84 17.57
C LEU A 34 -4.15 -4.53 18.73
N GLN A 35 -5.26 -3.83 18.47
CA GLN A 35 -6.26 -3.52 19.49
C GLN A 35 -6.87 -4.80 20.09
N ALA A 36 -7.15 -5.81 19.26
CA ALA A 36 -7.64 -7.10 19.73
C ALA A 36 -6.59 -7.84 20.58
N ALA A 37 -5.31 -7.82 20.16
CA ALA A 37 -4.21 -8.42 20.92
C ALA A 37 -4.00 -7.72 22.27
N GLU A 38 -4.03 -6.39 22.31
CA GLU A 38 -3.94 -5.60 23.54
C GLU A 38 -5.09 -5.92 24.51
N ALA A 39 -6.32 -6.06 24.01
CA ALA A 39 -7.47 -6.46 24.83
C ALA A 39 -7.33 -7.88 25.41
N SER A 40 -6.63 -8.77 24.72
CA SER A 40 -6.38 -10.14 25.18
C SER A 40 -5.29 -10.25 26.25
N GLY A 41 -4.38 -9.26 26.32
CA GLY A 41 -3.20 -9.29 27.20
C GLY A 41 -2.12 -10.29 26.78
N ASP A 42 -2.24 -10.95 25.62
CA ASP A 42 -1.22 -11.86 25.09
C ASP A 42 -0.03 -11.07 24.53
N VAL A 43 1.07 -11.07 25.28
CA VAL A 43 2.31 -10.38 24.94
C VAL A 43 2.87 -10.82 23.58
N VAL A 44 2.75 -12.11 23.22
CA VAL A 44 3.25 -12.62 21.95
C VAL A 44 2.38 -12.13 20.80
N ALA A 45 1.06 -12.13 20.98
CA ALA A 45 0.13 -11.59 19.98
C ALA A 45 0.34 -10.09 19.77
N ILE A 46 0.58 -9.33 20.83
CA ILE A 46 0.84 -7.89 20.78
C ILE A 46 2.11 -7.58 19.98
N GLU A 47 3.22 -8.25 20.29
CA GLU A 47 4.48 -8.01 19.56
C GLU A 47 4.38 -8.40 18.09
N ARG A 48 3.65 -9.47 17.77
CA ARG A 48 3.37 -9.86 16.39
C ARG A 48 2.52 -8.80 15.66
N ALA A 49 1.48 -8.28 16.30
CA ALA A 49 0.62 -7.26 15.70
C ALA A 49 1.36 -5.93 15.49
N LYS A 50 2.23 -5.52 16.42
CA LYS A 50 3.12 -4.36 16.24
C LYS A 50 4.06 -4.54 15.05
N ALA A 51 4.74 -5.68 14.96
CA ALA A 51 5.64 -5.96 13.84
C ALA A 51 4.91 -5.94 12.48
N LYS A 52 3.66 -6.44 12.45
CA LYS A 52 2.81 -6.34 11.25
C LYS A 52 2.49 -4.88 10.91
N LEU A 53 2.09 -4.09 11.90
CA LEU A 53 1.76 -2.67 11.71
C LEU A 53 2.96 -1.86 11.19
N ASP A 54 4.13 -2.07 11.79
CA ASP A 54 5.38 -1.43 11.37
C ASP A 54 5.73 -1.79 9.92
N LEU A 55 5.59 -3.07 9.54
CA LEU A 55 5.81 -3.51 8.16
C LEU A 55 4.86 -2.82 7.16
N MET A 56 3.58 -2.67 7.50
CA MET A 56 2.61 -2.01 6.62
C MET A 56 2.89 -0.51 6.49
N PHE A 57 3.27 0.16 7.58
CA PHE A 57 3.71 1.56 7.53
C PHE A 57 4.99 1.74 6.72
N ASP A 58 5.97 0.87 6.92
CA ASP A 58 7.20 0.89 6.14
C ASP A 58 6.87 0.73 4.65
N ALA A 59 6.05 -0.25 4.28
CA ALA A 59 5.57 -0.52 2.92
C ALA A 59 4.80 0.66 2.30
N HIS A 60 4.02 1.39 3.09
CA HIS A 60 3.32 2.60 2.65
C HIS A 60 4.26 3.84 2.56
N SER A 61 5.40 3.82 3.26
CA SER A 61 6.25 5.01 3.38
C SER A 61 7.12 5.28 2.15
N GLY A 62 7.14 6.56 1.76
CA GLY A 62 7.99 7.18 0.73
C GLY A 62 9.45 6.69 0.66
N GLY A 63 10.07 6.53 1.83
CA GLY A 63 11.53 6.40 1.95
C GLY A 63 12.07 4.97 1.93
N ARG A 64 11.22 3.94 2.09
CA ARG A 64 11.63 2.52 2.11
C ARG A 64 10.62 1.54 1.51
N GLY A 65 9.33 1.88 1.47
CA GLY A 65 8.29 0.96 1.04
C GLY A 65 7.51 1.35 -0.18
N MET A 66 7.37 2.60 -0.55
CA MET A 66 6.87 2.99 -1.86
C MET A 66 7.54 4.32 -2.10
N LEU A 67 8.30 4.47 -3.19
CA LEU A 67 8.75 5.75 -3.79
C LEU A 67 10.28 6.02 -3.80
N ASN A 68 10.97 5.38 -4.75
CA ASN A 68 11.24 6.17 -5.97
C ASN A 68 10.52 5.49 -7.15
N PRO A 69 9.32 5.97 -7.56
CA PRO A 69 8.61 5.40 -8.69
C PRO A 69 9.16 5.95 -10.02
N GLU A 70 10.12 6.89 -10.01
CA GLU A 70 10.68 7.49 -11.22
C GLU A 70 11.14 6.45 -12.24
N PRO A 71 11.87 5.38 -11.88
CA PRO A 71 12.28 4.39 -12.88
C PRO A 71 11.10 3.68 -13.54
N LEU A 72 10.01 3.48 -12.79
CA LEU A 72 8.79 2.86 -13.31
C LEU A 72 8.00 3.85 -14.17
N TRP A 73 7.94 5.11 -13.75
CA TRP A 73 7.34 6.21 -14.51
C TRP A 73 8.06 6.46 -15.83
N ASP A 74 9.40 6.50 -15.82
CA ASP A 74 10.25 6.65 -17.00
C ASP A 74 10.02 5.51 -17.99
N TYR A 75 9.88 4.28 -17.49
CA TYR A 75 9.55 3.13 -18.32
C TYR A 75 8.19 3.32 -19.03
N PHE A 76 7.14 3.72 -18.31
CA PHE A 76 5.83 3.93 -18.90
C PHE A 76 5.79 5.11 -19.86
N GLN A 77 6.50 6.20 -19.57
CA GLN A 77 6.63 7.34 -20.49
C GLN A 77 7.33 6.93 -21.80
N THR A 78 8.38 6.11 -21.69
CA THR A 78 9.10 5.57 -22.85
C THR A 78 8.23 4.65 -23.71
N HIS A 79 7.25 3.96 -23.11
CA HIS A 79 6.42 2.96 -23.79
C HIS A 79 4.94 3.38 -23.90
N LYS A 80 4.65 4.68 -23.80
CA LYS A 80 3.30 5.23 -23.64
C LYS A 80 2.31 4.78 -24.74
N GLU A 81 2.77 4.66 -25.99
CA GLU A 81 1.96 4.20 -27.13
C GLU A 81 1.49 2.73 -27.01
N ALA A 82 2.13 1.90 -26.19
CA ALA A 82 1.73 0.51 -25.98
C ALA A 82 0.55 0.36 -25.00
N PHE A 83 0.17 1.44 -24.32
CA PHE A 83 -0.81 1.43 -23.22
C PHE A 83 -1.94 2.46 -23.42
N GLU A 84 -2.02 3.13 -24.57
CA GLU A 84 -3.16 3.93 -25.05
C GLU A 84 -4.07 3.10 -25.99
#